data_AF-A0A662BGC1-F1
#
_entry.id   AF-A0A662BGC1-F1
#
_cell.length_a   1.000
_cell.length_b   1.000
_cell.length_c   1.000
_cell.angle_alpha   90.00
_cell.angle_beta   90.00
_cell.angle_gamma   90.00
#
_symmetry.space_group_name_H-M   'P 1'
#
loop_
_entity.id
_entity.type
_entity.pdbx_description
1 polymer ?
#
loop_
_entity_poly.entity_id
_entity_poly.type
_entity_poly.pdbx_seq_one_letter_code
_entity_poly.pdbx_strand_id
1 'polypeptide(L)'
;EIDKVNILNASIYSMHRALDLLNTKPEHIIVDGNRFKPFNDIPYTTIVKGDEKYLSIAAASILAKTYRDDYMMKIHKEFPVYNWKQNKGYPTKEHRAAIKEYGITKYHRKTFKLLDEQLKLDL
;
A
#
# COMPACT_ATOMS: atom_id res chain seq x y z
N GLU A 1 -5.11 -8.39 5.89
CA GLU A 1 -6.20 -7.40 5.93
C GLU A 1 -6.69 -7.04 4.52
N ILE A 2 -5.80 -6.57 3.62
CA ILE A 2 -6.14 -6.24 2.22
C ILE A 2 -7.00 -7.31 1.54
N ASP A 3 -6.60 -8.58 1.64
CA ASP A 3 -7.35 -9.70 1.04
C ASP A 3 -8.79 -9.85 1.57
N LYS A 4 -9.08 -9.37 2.79
CA LYS A 4 -10.40 -9.47 3.44
C LYS A 4 -11.31 -8.27 3.12
N VAL A 5 -10.75 -7.06 3.07
CA VAL A 5 -11.55 -5.82 3.01
C VAL A 5 -11.40 -5.05 1.71
N ASN A 6 -10.59 -5.55 0.76
CA ASN A 6 -10.09 -4.88 -0.44
C ASN A 6 -9.05 -3.77 -0.17
N ILE A 7 -8.34 -3.36 -1.22
CA ILE A 7 -7.25 -2.38 -1.12
C ILE A 7 -7.74 -0.98 -0.76
N LEU A 8 -8.92 -0.57 -1.23
CA LEU A 8 -9.47 0.75 -0.93
C LEU A 8 -9.76 0.88 0.57
N ASN A 9 -10.50 -0.07 1.16
CA ASN A 9 -10.81 -0.01 2.58
C ASN A 9 -9.57 -0.21 3.45
N ALA A 10 -8.64 -1.09 3.06
CA ALA A 10 -7.40 -1.29 3.80
C ALA A 10 -6.53 -0.01 3.85
N SER A 11 -6.49 0.76 2.76
CA SER A 11 -5.82 2.06 2.74
C SER A 11 -6.50 3.05 3.71
N ILE A 12 -7.84 3.13 3.69
CA ILE A 12 -8.59 4.03 4.59
C ILE A 12 -8.40 3.64 6.06
N TYR A 13 -8.46 2.35 6.40
CA TYR A 13 -8.19 1.88 7.76
C TYR A 13 -6.75 2.16 8.20
N SER A 14 -5.79 2.11 7.29
CA SER A 14 -4.41 2.49 7.59
C SER A 14 -4.28 3.99 7.86
N MET A 15 -5.02 4.84 7.14
CA MET A 15 -5.10 6.28 7.43
C MET A 15 -5.76 6.56 8.78
N HIS A 16 -6.87 5.88 9.10
CA HIS A 16 -7.52 5.99 10.42
C HIS A 16 -6.58 5.60 11.56
N ARG A 17 -5.88 4.46 11.44
CA ARG A 17 -4.85 4.06 12.42
C ARG A 17 -3.73 5.09 12.56
N ALA A 18 -3.31 5.74 11.46
CA ALA A 18 -2.30 6.78 11.52
C ALA A 18 -2.81 8.02 12.28
N LEU A 19 -4.09 8.38 12.11
CA LEU A 19 -4.73 9.47 12.85
C LEU A 19 -4.89 9.14 14.35
N ASP A 20 -5.24 7.89 14.69
CA ASP A 20 -5.34 7.43 16.09
C ASP A 20 -4.01 7.52 16.85
N LEU A 21 -2.88 7.48 16.14
CA LEU A 21 -1.53 7.57 16.71
C LEU A 21 -1.04 9.02 16.87
N LEU A 22 -1.80 10.02 16.41
CA LEU A 22 -1.42 11.42 16.60
C LEU A 22 -1.63 11.82 18.05
N ASN A 23 -0.60 12.43 18.65
CA ASN A 23 -0.68 13.01 19.99
C ASN A 23 -1.60 14.23 20.04
N THR A 24 -1.82 14.89 18.90
CA THR A 24 -2.68 16.06 18.76
C THR A 24 -3.90 15.72 17.93
N LYS A 25 -5.08 16.15 18.39
CA LYS A 25 -6.33 16.00 17.63
C LYS A 25 -6.31 17.01 16.46
N PRO A 26 -6.39 16.58 15.20
CA PRO A 26 -6.45 17.50 14.07
C PRO A 26 -7.81 18.20 14.03
N GLU A 27 -7.82 19.44 13.57
CA GLU A 27 -9.06 20.20 13.33
C GLU A 27 -9.68 19.90 11.96
N HIS A 28 -8.85 19.51 10.98
CA HIS A 28 -9.27 19.14 9.65
C HIS A 28 -8.30 18.13 9.03
N ILE A 29 -8.81 17.19 8.23
CA ILE A 29 -8.01 16.16 7.57
C ILE A 29 -8.00 16.43 6.06
N ILE A 30 -6.81 16.57 5.47
CA ILE A 30 -6.64 16.60 4.01
C ILE A 30 -6.01 15.28 3.53
N VAL A 31 -6.60 14.70 2.49
CA VAL A 31 -6.24 13.36 2.00
C VAL A 31 -5.93 13.42 0.51
N ASP A 32 -4.82 12.84 0.09
CA ASP A 32 -4.52 12.66 -1.33
C ASP A 32 -5.46 11.64 -1.98
N GLY A 33 -6.06 12.03 -3.10
CA GLY A 33 -6.99 11.21 -3.88
C GLY A 33 -8.43 11.69 -3.78
N ASN A 34 -9.37 10.79 -4.05
CA ASN A 34 -10.80 11.10 -4.18
C ASN A 34 -11.70 10.27 -3.25
N ARG A 35 -11.13 9.45 -2.36
CA ARG A 35 -11.86 8.58 -1.45
C ARG A 35 -11.30 8.70 -0.04
N PHE A 36 -12.18 8.93 0.91
CA PHE A 36 -11.92 8.84 2.33
C PHE A 36 -13.24 8.49 3.04
N LYS A 37 -13.17 7.95 4.25
CA LYS A 37 -14.34 7.76 5.12
C LYS A 37 -14.22 8.70 6.31
N PRO A 38 -15.35 9.26 6.80
CA PRO A 38 -15.36 10.07 8.01
C PRO A 38 -14.55 9.42 9.13
N PHE A 39 -13.79 10.24 9.85
CA PHE A 39 -13.00 9.83 11.00
C PHE A 39 -13.46 10.64 12.20
N ASN A 40 -14.27 10.01 13.05
CA ASN A 40 -15.01 10.70 14.11
C ASN A 40 -15.78 11.91 13.55
N ASP A 41 -15.86 13.00 14.30
CA ASP A 41 -16.51 14.25 13.89
C ASP A 41 -15.53 15.24 13.23
N ILE A 42 -14.35 14.80 12.80
CA ILE A 42 -13.33 15.68 12.22
C ILE A 42 -13.65 15.91 10.73
N PRO A 43 -13.82 17.18 10.30
CA PRO A 43 -14.06 17.48 8.89
C PRO A 43 -12.86 17.05 8.02
N TYR A 44 -13.15 16.66 6.78
CA TYR A 44 -12.12 16.22 5.86
C TYR A 44 -12.34 16.71 4.43
N THR A 45 -11.26 16.73 3.65
CA THR A 45 -11.27 17.06 2.22
C THR A 45 -10.36 16.12 1.46
N THR A 46 -10.87 15.54 0.38
CA THR A 46 -10.09 14.73 -0.57
C THR A 46 -9.60 15.59 -1.72
N ILE A 47 -8.33 15.48 -2.04
CA ILE A 47 -7.65 16.35 -3.00
C ILE A 47 -6.91 15.47 -4.00
N VAL A 48 -7.35 15.46 -5.25
CA VAL A 48 -6.65 14.72 -6.31
C VAL A 48 -5.30 15.39 -6.60
N LYS A 49 -4.22 14.59 -6.55
CA LYS A 49 -2.83 15.06 -6.64
C LYS A 49 -2.54 16.09 -5.55
N GLY A 50 -2.94 15.75 -4.32
CA GLY A 50 -2.81 16.62 -3.17
C GLY A 50 -1.36 16.83 -2.75
N ASP A 51 -0.51 15.83 -3.00
CA ASP A 51 0.93 15.88 -2.78
C ASP A 51 1.64 16.94 -3.65
N GLU A 52 1.17 17.18 -4.86
CA GLU A 52 1.65 18.24 -5.75
C GLU A 52 1.17 19.65 -5.31
N LYS A 53 0.21 19.75 -4.39
CA LYS A 53 -0.49 21.01 -4.07
C LYS A 53 -0.34 21.47 -2.62
N TYR A 54 -0.20 20.53 -1.68
CA TYR A 54 -0.20 20.81 -0.24
C TYR A 54 1.02 20.19 0.41
N LEU A 55 1.81 21.02 1.10
CA LEU A 55 3.04 20.59 1.78
C LEU A 55 2.77 19.51 2.83
N SER A 56 1.67 19.59 3.58
CA SER A 56 1.32 18.58 4.59
C SER A 56 1.05 17.21 3.96
N ILE A 57 0.43 17.16 2.78
CA ILE A 57 0.21 15.92 2.04
C ILE A 57 1.54 15.39 1.50
N ALA A 58 2.37 16.27 0.91
CA ALA A 58 3.70 15.89 0.43
C ALA A 58 4.57 15.30 1.56
N ALA A 59 4.57 15.94 2.74
CA ALA A 59 5.30 15.46 3.90
C ALA A 59 4.81 14.07 4.36
N ALA A 60 3.49 13.86 4.44
CA ALA A 60 2.91 12.57 4.77
C ALA A 60 3.30 11.49 3.74
N SER A 61 3.29 11.81 2.45
CA SER A 61 3.71 10.91 1.37
C SER A 61 5.18 10.49 1.49
N ILE A 62 6.08 11.42 1.84
CA ILE A 62 7.50 11.13 2.08
C ILE A 62 7.67 10.17 3.26
N LEU A 63 7.02 10.45 4.39
CA LEU A 63 7.08 9.59 5.58
C LEU A 63 6.54 8.18 5.29
N ALA A 64 5.40 8.08 4.60
CA ALA A 64 4.83 6.79 4.24
C ALA A 64 5.74 6.00 3.27
N LYS A 65 6.32 6.67 2.28
CA LYS A 65 7.18 6.04 1.28
C LYS A 65 8.50 5.54 1.87
N THR A 66 9.16 6.37 2.67
CA THR A 66 10.43 6.01 3.33
C THR A 66 10.23 4.82 4.27
N TYR A 67 9.23 4.88 5.15
CA TYR A 67 8.90 3.77 6.04
C TYR A 67 8.57 2.47 5.29
N ARG A 68 7.78 2.57 4.21
CA ARG A 68 7.45 1.40 3.38
C ARG A 68 8.71 0.80 2.75
N ASP A 69 9.61 1.61 2.23
CA ASP A 69 10.81 1.12 1.57
C ASP A 69 11.78 0.44 2.56
N ASP A 70 11.87 0.95 3.79
CA ASP A 70 12.59 0.30 4.89
C ASP A 70 11.97 -1.04 5.28
N TYR A 71 10.64 -1.08 5.37
CA TYR A 71 9.92 -2.32 5.62
C TYR A 71 10.18 -3.36 4.52
N MET A 72 10.17 -2.96 3.24
CA MET A 72 10.49 -3.86 2.12
C MET A 72 11.93 -4.40 2.20
N MET A 73 12.90 -3.59 2.66
CA MET A 73 14.28 -4.04 2.89
C MET A 73 14.36 -5.05 4.05
N LYS A 74 13.58 -4.84 5.12
CA LYS A 74 13.50 -5.79 6.24
C LYS A 74 12.97 -7.14 5.77
N ILE A 75 11.85 -7.17 5.06
CA ILE A 75 11.26 -8.45 4.63
C ILE A 75 12.08 -9.12 3.52
N HIS A 76 12.86 -8.36 2.74
CA HIS A 76 13.82 -8.95 1.80
C HIS A 76 14.88 -9.81 2.51
N LYS A 77 15.30 -9.43 3.73
CA LYS A 77 16.23 -10.27 4.51
C LYS A 77 15.61 -11.61 4.92
N GLU A 78 14.29 -11.63 5.15
CA GLU A 78 13.54 -12.86 5.48
C GLU A 78 13.29 -13.72 4.24
N PHE A 79 12.99 -13.11 3.09
CA PHE A 79 12.77 -13.80 1.82
C PHE A 79 13.59 -13.17 0.67
N PRO A 80 14.90 -13.48 0.59
CA PRO A 80 15.79 -12.83 -0.37
C PRO A 80 15.44 -13.11 -1.83
N VAL A 81 14.86 -14.28 -2.11
CA VAL A 81 14.54 -14.76 -3.47
C VAL A 81 13.57 -13.85 -4.24
N TYR A 82 12.74 -13.05 -3.56
CA TYR A 82 11.77 -12.16 -4.22
C TYR A 82 12.33 -10.76 -4.56
N ASN A 83 13.61 -10.48 -4.23
CA ASN A 83 14.28 -9.20 -4.49
C ASN A 83 13.49 -7.93 -4.10
N TRP A 84 12.76 -7.99 -2.98
CA TRP A 84 11.92 -6.88 -2.50
C TRP A 84 12.68 -5.59 -2.19
N LYS A 85 13.99 -5.65 -1.95
CA LYS A 85 14.83 -4.45 -1.80
C LYS A 85 14.77 -3.56 -3.05
N GLN A 86 14.62 -4.14 -4.22
CA GLN A 86 14.61 -3.44 -5.51
C GLN A 86 13.19 -3.21 -6.01
N ASN A 87 12.39 -4.27 -6.13
CA ASN A 87 11.05 -4.15 -6.73
C ASN A 87 9.99 -3.63 -5.74
N LYS A 88 10.29 -3.50 -4.45
CA LYS A 88 9.35 -3.02 -3.41
C LYS A 88 7.98 -3.72 -3.44
N GLY A 89 7.92 -4.98 -3.87
CA GLY A 89 6.70 -5.77 -3.98
C GLY A 89 5.85 -5.50 -5.23
N TYR A 90 6.31 -4.64 -6.16
CA TYR A 90 5.66 -4.45 -7.45
C TYR A 90 5.81 -5.72 -8.32
N PRO A 91 4.87 -6.00 -9.23
CA PRO A 91 4.83 -7.24 -10.01
C PRO A 91 5.80 -7.20 -11.21
N THR A 92 7.09 -6.96 -10.95
CA THR A 92 8.16 -6.99 -11.95
C THR A 92 8.36 -8.39 -12.50
N LYS A 93 9.01 -8.51 -13.67
CA LYS A 93 9.32 -9.82 -14.28
C LYS A 93 10.06 -10.75 -13.30
N GLU A 94 11.06 -10.20 -12.60
CA GLU A 94 11.83 -10.92 -11.58
C GLU A 94 10.96 -11.38 -10.42
N HIS A 95 10.10 -10.52 -9.88
CA HIS A 95 9.22 -10.88 -8.77
C HIS A 95 8.25 -12.00 -9.16
N ARG A 96 7.67 -11.92 -10.36
CA ARG A 96 6.77 -12.98 -10.87
C ARG A 96 7.50 -14.29 -11.14
N ALA A 97 8.74 -14.23 -11.63
CA ALA A 97 9.57 -15.41 -11.79
C ALA A 97 9.83 -16.09 -10.43
N ALA A 98 10.19 -15.31 -9.41
CA ALA A 98 10.37 -15.80 -8.05
C ALA A 98 9.08 -16.40 -7.47
N ILE A 99 7.91 -15.79 -7.71
CA ILE A 99 6.62 -16.37 -7.30
C ILE A 99 6.35 -17.71 -8.00
N LYS A 100 6.69 -17.82 -9.29
CA LYS A 100 6.49 -19.06 -10.05
C LYS A 100 7.41 -20.19 -9.55
N GLU A 101 8.63 -19.86 -9.13
CA GLU A 101 9.63 -20.83 -8.70
C GLU A 101 9.49 -21.20 -7.21
N TYR A 102 9.28 -20.22 -6.33
CA TYR A 102 9.30 -20.39 -4.87
C TYR A 102 7.91 -20.30 -4.22
N GLY A 103 6.86 -20.04 -4.99
CA GLY A 103 5.49 -19.86 -4.50
C GLY A 103 5.24 -18.49 -3.88
N ILE A 104 4.15 -18.38 -3.11
CA ILE A 104 3.77 -17.13 -2.43
C ILE A 104 4.14 -17.18 -0.94
N THR A 105 4.24 -16.00 -0.33
CA THR A 105 4.52 -15.84 1.10
C THR A 105 3.36 -15.15 1.83
N LYS A 106 3.46 -15.05 3.17
CA LYS A 106 2.53 -14.27 4.01
C LYS A 106 2.44 -12.78 3.64
N TYR A 107 3.43 -12.24 2.92
CA TYR A 107 3.48 -10.84 2.51
C TYR A 107 2.80 -10.58 1.15
N HIS A 108 2.49 -11.63 0.39
CA HIS A 108 1.78 -11.50 -0.88
C HIS A 108 0.28 -11.28 -0.64
N ARG A 109 -0.32 -10.43 -1.49
CA ARG A 109 -1.76 -10.16 -1.50
C ARG A 109 -2.44 -11.21 -2.35
N LYS A 110 -3.09 -12.19 -1.72
CA LYS A 110 -3.63 -13.38 -2.40
C LYS A 110 -4.78 -13.06 -3.36
N THR A 111 -5.51 -11.97 -3.11
CA THR A 111 -6.61 -11.56 -3.99
C THR A 111 -6.16 -10.74 -5.19
N PHE A 112 -4.87 -10.40 -5.27
CA PHE A 112 -4.31 -9.71 -6.43
C PHE A 112 -3.89 -10.74 -7.47
N LYS A 113 -3.91 -10.35 -8.75
CA LYS A 113 -3.36 -11.17 -9.82
C LYS A 113 -1.83 -11.24 -9.69
N LEU A 114 -1.30 -12.36 -9.18
CA LEU A 114 0.13 -12.53 -8.92
C LEU A 114 0.90 -13.03 -10.15
N LEU A 115 0.29 -13.92 -10.93
CA LEU A 115 0.83 -14.46 -12.17
C LEU A 115 -0.13 -14.14 -13.33
N ASP A 116 0.43 -13.92 -14.51
CA ASP A 116 -0.40 -13.88 -15.72
C ASP A 116 -0.70 -15.31 -16.12
N GLU A 117 -1.79 -15.85 -15.57
CA GLU A 117 -2.40 -17.05 -16.13
C GLU A 117 -2.95 -16.67 -17.50
N GLN A 118 -2.26 -17.10 -18.56
CA GLN A 118 -2.84 -17.09 -19.88
C GLN A 118 -3.93 -18.15 -19.88
N LEU A 119 -5.18 -17.69 -19.93
CA LEU A 119 -6.33 -18.57 -20.11
C LEU A 119 -6.11 -19.34 -21.40
N LYS A 120 -6.01 -20.67 -21.30
CA LYS A 120 -6.05 -21.55 -22.46
C LYS A 120 -7.51 -21.72 -22.84
N LEU A 121 -7.83 -21.47 -24.10
CA LEU A 121 -9.09 -21.92 -24.67
C LEU A 121 -8.92 -23.41 -24.92
N ASP A 122 -9.83 -24.22 -24.37
CA ASP A 122 -9.99 -25.61 -24.80
C ASP A 122 -10.61 -25.55 -26.19
N LEU A 123 -9.76 -25.67 -27.23
CA LEU A 123 -10.14 -25.82 -28.63
C LEU A 123 -10.07 -27.30 -29.03
#